data_AF-A0AAE7A3P1-F1
#
_entry.id   AF-A0AAE7A3P1-F1
#
_cell.length_a   1.000
_cell.length_b   1.000
_cell.length_c   1.000
_cell.angle_alpha   90.00
_cell.angle_beta   90.00
_cell.angle_gamma   90.00
#
_symmetry.space_group_name_H-M   'P 1'
#
loop_
_entity.id
_entity.type
_entity.pdbx_description
1 polymer ?
#
loop_
_entity_poly.entity_id
_entity_poly.type
_entity_poly.pdbx_seq_one_letter_code
_entity_poly.pdbx_strand_id
1 'polypeptide(L)'
;MPFIEETGGIFSDINTQMINLPAHEPVSVLTHLRRALLLEISGGEKRIGSKNEITSWILKHYQENPIVGDMMKAIMLVEEDLVLTRDDLPSLEDSINKLYLLETNTLPEFFFVSSILEDVRYGIMFHREHLKGGGIVYSATLYNLQDLTNRIYRFDIRAYQAEPEPLMSACTGDGWVRIPRDEIASVPPSAFAFQCLAAYYNYKYRMLPLDSIIDEESANRPTNNYLIKLLSQAYANKVACTRVMVPLDAVQPWDIDHALSIPEERIKAFMPHAIESGRPAYELVLYEKNGQLIMDDDYLAYLAYNVIEIDRVPAVIIGPFSNTAVQVLGRGFSELIPPISVSPCRQPSSRPRLSKQDMLKNKLKGLAPANNPQTQFESVFIKFCRLLGNKSTVERDLHKFIKAYPQILDCHLAKLYSEVRIGNCRADLVLQYNQADKRIVLIELERHSDEIFTKTNQLRHKVTHAIKQVNDWIRQIRENKQDIPDWLQGNYVVEGLVVIGRSRKLTAEKKEVLFGLNTNQTVKVITYDDLLERMHHLINALDQ
;
A
#
# COMPACT_ATOMS: atom_id res chain seq x y z
N MET A 1 16.57 9.18 5.39
CA MET A 1 16.54 8.91 6.85
C MET A 1 17.55 7.80 7.08
N PRO A 2 18.47 7.91 8.04
CA PRO A 2 19.41 6.83 8.31
C PRO A 2 18.60 5.68 8.93
N PHE A 3 18.68 4.51 8.31
CA PHE A 3 18.12 3.25 8.81
C PHE A 3 19.02 2.63 9.91
N ILE A 4 19.92 3.44 10.46
CA ILE A 4 20.88 3.06 11.49
C ILE A 4 20.58 3.91 12.71
N GLU A 5 19.42 3.62 13.27
CA GLU A 5 19.30 3.52 14.71
C GLU A 5 18.89 2.08 14.97
N GLU A 6 19.64 1.41 15.84
CA GLU A 6 19.45 0.04 16.29
C GLU A 6 17.96 -0.29 16.40
N THR A 7 17.44 -1.14 15.51
CA THR A 7 16.19 -1.84 15.77
C THR A 7 16.47 -2.81 16.92
N GLY A 8 16.30 -2.32 18.14
CA GLY A 8 16.47 -3.10 19.35
C GLY A 8 15.72 -4.42 19.26
N GLY A 9 16.47 -5.51 19.45
CA GLY A 9 16.07 -6.92 19.58
C GLY A 9 14.63 -7.29 19.26
N ILE A 10 14.38 -7.74 18.02
CA ILE A 10 13.05 -8.23 17.60
C ILE A 10 12.95 -9.78 17.63
N PHE A 11 14.05 -10.55 17.61
CA PHE A 11 13.99 -12.03 17.51
C PHE A 11 15.12 -12.79 18.24
N SER A 12 15.32 -12.58 19.55
CA SER A 12 16.39 -13.26 20.31
C SER A 12 16.21 -14.77 20.50
N ASP A 13 14.99 -15.30 20.39
CA ASP A 13 14.65 -16.60 21.00
C ASP A 13 14.50 -17.77 20.00
N ILE A 14 14.85 -17.59 18.72
CA ILE A 14 14.56 -18.58 17.65
C ILE A 14 15.73 -19.53 17.38
N ASN A 15 16.92 -19.26 17.94
CA ASN A 15 18.17 -19.88 17.49
C ASN A 15 18.35 -21.37 17.83
N THR A 16 17.52 -21.98 18.69
CA THR A 16 17.86 -23.30 19.27
C THR A 16 17.37 -24.52 18.47
N GLN A 17 16.61 -24.35 17.37
CA GLN A 17 16.10 -25.50 16.58
C GLN A 17 16.63 -25.61 15.14
N MET A 18 17.53 -24.73 14.68
CA MET A 18 17.91 -24.64 13.25
C MET A 18 19.19 -25.38 12.84
N ILE A 19 19.81 -26.17 13.73
CA ILE A 19 21.20 -26.63 13.56
C ILE A 19 21.39 -27.85 12.61
N ASN A 20 20.33 -28.50 12.11
CA ASN A 20 20.48 -29.78 11.37
C ASN A 20 19.99 -29.81 9.90
N LEU A 21 19.85 -28.67 9.21
CA LEU A 21 19.51 -28.67 7.78
C LEU A 21 20.77 -28.66 6.89
N PRO A 22 20.89 -29.54 5.87
CA PRO A 22 22.07 -29.59 5.00
C PRO A 22 22.30 -28.25 4.31
N ALA A 23 23.55 -27.77 4.31
CA ALA A 23 23.93 -26.39 3.91
C ALA A 23 23.48 -25.99 2.49
N HIS A 24 23.21 -26.96 1.61
CA HIS A 24 22.94 -26.73 0.18
C HIS A 24 21.45 -26.76 -0.21
N GLU A 25 20.55 -27.13 0.69
CA GLU A 25 19.11 -27.15 0.37
C GLU A 25 18.51 -25.75 0.61
N PRO A 26 17.84 -25.15 -0.39
CA PRO A 26 17.20 -23.86 -0.21
C PRO A 26 15.95 -24.03 0.67
N VAL A 27 15.75 -23.08 1.59
CA VAL A 27 14.67 -23.13 2.58
C VAL A 27 13.86 -21.84 2.46
N SER A 28 12.55 -21.92 2.65
CA SER A 28 11.67 -20.76 2.71
C SER A 28 11.99 -19.89 3.93
N VAL A 29 12.76 -18.81 3.74
CA VAL A 29 13.07 -17.85 4.80
C VAL A 29 11.81 -17.10 5.22
N LEU A 30 10.84 -16.91 4.31
CA LEU A 30 9.55 -16.30 4.64
C LEU A 30 8.80 -17.07 5.74
N THR A 31 8.83 -18.40 5.68
CA THR A 31 8.19 -19.26 6.68
C THR A 31 8.83 -19.06 8.06
N HIS A 32 10.15 -18.91 8.12
CA HIS A 32 10.86 -18.66 9.37
C HIS A 32 10.60 -17.26 9.91
N LEU A 33 10.59 -16.23 9.04
CA LEU A 33 10.20 -14.87 9.41
C LEU A 33 8.78 -14.82 9.99
N ARG A 34 7.82 -15.50 9.36
CA ARG A 34 6.44 -15.58 9.87
C ARG A 34 6.36 -16.22 11.24
N ARG A 35 7.09 -17.32 11.45
CA ARG A 35 7.17 -17.96 12.77
C ARG A 35 7.75 -17.02 13.82
N ALA A 36 8.77 -16.26 13.43
CA ALA A 36 9.41 -15.27 14.28
C ALA A 36 8.44 -14.17 14.71
N LEU A 37 7.73 -13.59 13.75
CA LEU A 37 6.71 -12.57 13.99
C LEU A 37 5.55 -13.10 14.83
N LEU A 38 5.07 -14.32 14.55
CA LEU A 38 3.97 -14.90 15.33
C LEU A 38 4.36 -15.15 16.79
N LEU A 39 5.61 -15.55 17.06
CA LEU A 39 6.13 -15.67 18.42
C LEU A 39 6.23 -14.31 19.12
N GLU A 40 6.65 -13.27 18.40
CA GLU A 40 6.70 -11.92 18.95
C GLU A 40 5.29 -11.39 19.29
N ILE A 41 4.34 -11.55 18.35
CA ILE A 41 2.94 -11.14 18.52
C ILE A 41 2.30 -11.82 19.74
N SER A 42 2.65 -13.07 20.01
CA SER A 42 2.13 -13.83 21.16
C SER A 42 2.93 -13.64 22.45
N GLY A 43 3.91 -12.72 22.49
CA GLY A 43 4.74 -12.47 23.66
C GLY A 43 5.66 -13.65 24.03
N GLY A 44 6.08 -14.43 23.04
CA GLY A 44 6.94 -15.62 23.19
C GLY A 44 6.18 -16.94 23.33
N GLU A 45 4.85 -16.90 23.40
CA GLU A 45 4.03 -18.11 23.52
C GLU A 45 3.94 -18.86 22.18
N LYS A 46 4.08 -20.19 22.18
CA LYS A 46 3.96 -21.03 20.98
C LYS A 46 2.50 -21.24 20.56
N ARG A 47 1.80 -20.16 20.24
CA ARG A 47 0.42 -20.13 19.73
C ARG A 47 0.30 -19.11 18.60
N ILE A 48 -0.80 -19.18 17.86
CA ILE A 48 -1.16 -18.12 16.93
C ILE A 48 -1.85 -17.00 17.72
N GLY A 49 -1.39 -15.77 17.53
CA GLY A 49 -2.08 -14.59 18.06
C GLY A 49 -3.52 -14.50 17.56
N SER A 50 -4.42 -14.01 18.38
CA SER A 50 -5.75 -13.62 17.94
C SER A 50 -5.67 -12.54 16.86
N LYS A 51 -6.75 -12.40 16.07
CA LYS A 51 -6.84 -11.35 15.03
C LYS A 51 -6.56 -9.96 15.60
N ASN A 52 -7.02 -9.66 16.82
CA ASN A 52 -6.79 -8.37 17.47
C ASN A 52 -5.35 -8.18 17.93
N GLU A 53 -4.70 -9.23 18.43
CA GLU A 53 -3.27 -9.17 18.78
C GLU A 53 -2.43 -8.88 17.53
N ILE A 54 -2.68 -9.61 16.43
CA ILE A 54 -1.98 -9.40 15.16
C ILE A 54 -2.23 -7.99 14.63
N THR A 55 -3.49 -7.55 14.58
CA THR A 55 -3.88 -6.23 14.06
C THR A 55 -3.25 -5.12 14.90
N SER A 56 -3.38 -5.19 16.23
CA SER A 56 -2.80 -4.21 17.14
C SER A 56 -1.27 -4.13 17.00
N TRP A 57 -0.61 -5.29 16.90
CA TRP A 57 0.84 -5.37 16.71
C TRP A 57 1.27 -4.73 15.37
N ILE A 58 0.55 -4.99 14.27
CA ILE A 58 0.81 -4.36 12.96
C ILE A 58 0.59 -2.84 13.05
N LEU A 59 -0.54 -2.38 13.59
CA LEU A 59 -0.87 -0.95 13.65
C LEU A 59 0.13 -0.16 14.51
N LYS A 60 0.64 -0.76 15.59
CA LYS A 60 1.72 -0.18 16.40
C LYS A 60 2.98 0.05 15.56
N HIS A 61 3.39 -0.92 14.75
CA HIS A 61 4.52 -0.76 13.83
C HIS A 61 4.28 0.34 12.78
N TYR A 62 3.05 0.48 12.25
CA TYR A 62 2.71 1.61 11.38
C TYR A 62 2.84 2.97 12.07
N GLN A 63 2.41 3.05 13.33
CA GLN A 63 2.50 4.28 14.12
C GLN A 63 3.96 4.69 14.35
N GLU A 64 4.84 3.71 14.60
CA GLU A 64 6.27 3.91 14.80
C GLU A 64 6.99 4.24 13.49
N ASN A 65 6.80 3.43 12.46
CA ASN A 65 7.38 3.64 11.13
C ASN A 65 6.50 2.99 10.05
N PRO A 66 5.80 3.78 9.22
CA PRO A 66 4.91 3.24 8.19
C PRO A 66 5.59 2.27 7.23
N ILE A 67 6.86 2.49 6.89
CA ILE A 67 7.62 1.59 6.00
C ILE A 67 7.84 0.24 6.66
N VAL A 68 8.17 0.22 7.96
CA VAL A 68 8.30 -1.03 8.71
C VAL A 68 6.94 -1.71 8.84
N GLY A 69 5.87 -0.95 9.11
CA GLY A 69 4.49 -1.47 9.12
C GLY A 69 4.10 -2.11 7.78
N ASP A 70 4.46 -1.50 6.66
CA ASP A 70 4.26 -2.05 5.31
C ASP A 70 5.01 -3.38 5.14
N MET A 71 6.29 -3.42 5.52
CA MET A 71 7.10 -4.63 5.46
C MET A 71 6.56 -5.77 6.33
N MET A 72 6.20 -5.48 7.59
CA MET A 72 5.67 -6.50 8.51
C MET A 72 4.33 -7.04 8.03
N LYS A 73 3.45 -6.16 7.56
CA LYS A 73 2.19 -6.56 6.93
C LYS A 73 2.45 -7.41 5.68
N ALA A 74 3.40 -7.02 4.84
CA ALA A 74 3.75 -7.77 3.64
C ALA A 74 4.29 -9.17 3.97
N ILE A 75 5.17 -9.32 4.95
CA ILE A 75 5.65 -10.64 5.40
C ILE A 75 4.48 -11.55 5.78
N MET A 76 3.45 -11.00 6.44
CA MET A 76 2.26 -11.77 6.81
C MET A 76 1.33 -12.10 5.65
N LEU A 77 1.28 -11.25 4.60
CA LEU A 77 0.28 -11.36 3.53
C LEU A 77 0.81 -11.91 2.19
N VAL A 78 2.11 -11.82 1.91
CA VAL A 78 2.69 -12.31 0.64
C VAL A 78 2.38 -13.80 0.46
N GLU A 79 1.63 -14.17 -0.57
CA GLU A 79 1.09 -15.53 -0.68
C GLU A 79 2.18 -16.58 -0.94
N GLU A 80 3.24 -16.20 -1.66
CA GLU A 80 4.24 -17.11 -2.20
C GLU A 80 5.68 -16.68 -1.86
N ASP A 81 6.54 -17.67 -1.63
CA ASP A 81 7.99 -17.51 -1.48
C ASP A 81 8.68 -18.25 -2.62
N LEU A 82 9.39 -17.53 -3.49
CA LEU A 82 10.17 -18.16 -4.55
C LEU A 82 11.48 -18.70 -3.97
N VAL A 83 11.52 -20.00 -3.70
CA VAL A 83 12.69 -20.69 -3.12
C VAL A 83 13.59 -21.21 -4.24
N LEU A 84 14.84 -20.73 -4.28
CA LEU A 84 15.81 -20.96 -5.35
C LEU A 84 17.11 -21.55 -4.82
N THR A 85 17.67 -22.53 -5.54
CA THR A 85 19.06 -22.94 -5.38
C THR A 85 20.01 -21.89 -5.99
N ARG A 86 21.31 -22.06 -5.78
CA ARG A 86 22.33 -21.20 -6.41
C ARG A 86 22.31 -21.32 -7.95
N ASP A 87 22.01 -22.51 -8.46
CA ASP A 87 22.02 -22.80 -9.90
C ASP A 87 20.77 -22.25 -10.62
N ASP A 88 19.70 -21.95 -9.87
CA ASP A 88 18.49 -21.32 -10.40
C ASP A 88 18.66 -19.80 -10.62
N LEU A 89 19.71 -19.18 -10.06
CA LEU A 89 19.94 -17.76 -10.21
C LEU A 89 20.51 -17.43 -11.60
N PRO A 90 19.90 -16.47 -12.34
CA PRO A 90 20.42 -16.05 -13.63
C PRO A 90 21.81 -15.40 -13.49
N SER A 91 22.59 -15.41 -14.56
CA SER A 91 23.86 -14.67 -14.58
C SER A 91 23.62 -13.18 -14.33
N LEU A 92 24.61 -12.48 -13.77
CA LEU A 92 24.48 -11.04 -13.53
C LEU A 92 24.27 -10.28 -14.85
N GLU A 93 24.96 -10.68 -15.92
CA GLU A 93 24.80 -10.10 -17.25
C GLU A 93 23.38 -10.26 -17.79
N ASP A 94 22.82 -11.48 -17.73
CA ASP A 94 21.43 -11.75 -18.14
C ASP A 94 20.42 -10.95 -17.31
N SER A 95 20.69 -10.82 -16.01
CA SER A 95 19.86 -10.04 -15.10
C SER A 95 19.81 -8.57 -15.52
N ILE A 96 20.97 -8.00 -15.85
CA ILE A 96 21.11 -6.58 -16.21
C ILE A 96 20.41 -6.32 -17.55
N ASN A 97 20.54 -7.26 -18.50
CA ASN A 97 19.88 -7.16 -19.80
C ASN A 97 18.35 -7.17 -19.69
N LYS A 98 17.78 -7.60 -18.56
CA LYS A 98 16.32 -7.60 -18.33
C LYS A 98 15.80 -6.37 -17.58
N LEU A 99 16.66 -5.44 -17.18
CA LEU A 99 16.26 -4.29 -16.36
C LEU A 99 15.15 -3.44 -17.03
N TYR A 100 15.28 -3.19 -18.33
CA TYR A 100 14.34 -2.35 -19.06
C TYR A 100 12.93 -2.95 -19.11
N LEU A 101 12.83 -4.29 -18.99
CA LEU A 101 11.56 -5.01 -18.94
C LEU A 101 10.85 -4.86 -17.59
N LEU A 102 11.58 -4.55 -16.51
CA LEU A 102 10.97 -4.33 -15.19
C LEU A 102 10.16 -3.03 -15.13
N GLU A 103 10.50 -2.06 -15.99
CA GLU A 103 9.71 -0.83 -16.13
C GLU A 103 8.39 -1.08 -16.89
N THR A 104 8.41 -1.95 -17.91
CA THR A 104 7.23 -2.21 -18.75
C THR A 104 6.34 -3.35 -18.23
N ASN A 105 6.95 -4.39 -17.66
CA ASN A 105 6.32 -5.60 -17.14
C ASN A 105 6.55 -5.66 -15.63
N THR A 106 5.75 -4.89 -14.90
CA THR A 106 5.97 -4.67 -13.48
C THR A 106 5.70 -5.94 -12.66
N LEU A 107 6.55 -6.23 -11.68
CA LEU A 107 6.30 -7.28 -10.67
C LEU A 107 5.29 -6.81 -9.62
N PRO A 108 4.73 -7.72 -8.78
CA PRO A 108 3.81 -7.35 -7.72
C PRO A 108 4.34 -6.26 -6.78
N GLU A 109 3.44 -5.57 -6.07
CA GLU A 109 3.85 -4.52 -5.11
C GLU A 109 4.80 -5.08 -4.04
N PHE A 110 4.48 -6.27 -3.51
CA PHE A 110 5.32 -7.02 -2.58
C PHE A 110 5.49 -8.45 -3.05
N PHE A 111 6.72 -8.96 -2.98
CA PHE A 111 7.01 -10.37 -3.24
C PHE A 111 8.29 -10.80 -2.52
N PHE A 112 8.46 -12.12 -2.38
CA PHE A 112 9.54 -12.69 -1.59
C PHE A 112 10.32 -13.76 -2.37
N VAL A 113 11.65 -13.74 -2.20
CA VAL A 113 12.56 -14.72 -2.79
C VAL A 113 13.49 -15.25 -1.70
N SER A 114 13.63 -16.57 -1.60
CA SER A 114 14.60 -17.22 -0.71
C SER A 114 15.68 -17.90 -1.52
N SER A 115 16.96 -17.63 -1.23
CA SER A 115 18.09 -18.29 -1.90
C SER A 115 19.34 -18.32 -1.03
N ILE A 116 20.46 -18.79 -1.59
CA ILE A 116 21.73 -19.03 -0.90
C ILE A 116 22.81 -18.14 -1.51
N LEU A 117 23.50 -17.37 -0.66
CA LEU A 117 24.69 -16.59 -1.00
C LEU A 117 25.82 -17.03 -0.09
N GLU A 118 26.92 -17.54 -0.65
CA GLU A 118 28.11 -17.98 0.10
C GLU A 118 27.78 -18.94 1.26
N ASP A 119 26.93 -19.95 0.98
CA ASP A 119 26.43 -20.95 1.95
C ASP A 119 25.55 -20.40 3.09
N VAL A 120 25.20 -19.11 3.03
CA VAL A 120 24.26 -18.46 3.94
C VAL A 120 22.90 -18.32 3.26
N ARG A 121 21.83 -18.71 3.98
CA ARG A 121 20.45 -18.61 3.49
C ARG A 121 19.91 -17.21 3.73
N TYR A 122 19.44 -16.60 2.65
CA TYR A 122 18.83 -15.27 2.66
C TYR A 122 17.41 -15.32 2.14
N GLY A 123 16.54 -14.54 2.78
CA GLY A 123 15.25 -14.15 2.23
C GLY A 123 15.30 -12.70 1.79
N ILE A 124 14.69 -12.37 0.67
CA ILE A 124 14.63 -11.00 0.15
C ILE A 124 13.18 -10.62 -0.01
N MET A 125 12.75 -9.60 0.74
CA MET A 125 11.48 -8.93 0.50
C MET A 125 11.70 -7.79 -0.50
N PHE A 126 11.00 -7.83 -1.62
CA PHE A 126 10.96 -6.72 -2.57
C PHE A 126 9.69 -5.89 -2.38
N HIS A 127 9.84 -4.58 -2.48
CA HIS A 127 8.76 -3.60 -2.50
C HIS A 127 8.89 -2.71 -3.75
N ARG A 128 7.86 -2.69 -4.59
CA ARG A 128 7.81 -1.88 -5.82
C ARG A 128 7.19 -0.50 -5.54
N GLU A 129 7.92 0.56 -5.88
CA GLU A 129 7.44 1.94 -5.82
C GLU A 129 7.57 2.65 -7.18
N HIS A 130 6.63 3.55 -7.49
CA HIS A 130 6.76 4.41 -8.67
C HIS A 130 7.57 5.66 -8.35
N LEU A 131 8.49 6.02 -9.24
CA LEU A 131 9.27 7.24 -9.12
C LEU A 131 8.45 8.48 -9.55
N LYS A 132 8.71 9.61 -8.89
CA LYS A 132 8.19 10.91 -9.34
C LYS A 132 8.89 11.30 -10.65
N GLY A 133 8.13 11.39 -11.74
CA GLY A 133 8.65 11.72 -13.07
C GLY A 133 8.73 10.54 -14.04
N GLY A 134 8.37 9.34 -13.61
CA GLY A 134 8.44 8.12 -14.43
C GLY A 134 9.49 7.13 -13.92
N GLY A 135 9.35 5.86 -14.27
CA GLY A 135 10.19 4.77 -13.78
C GLY A 135 9.70 4.12 -12.48
N ILE A 136 10.39 3.04 -12.10
CA ILE A 136 10.06 2.17 -10.98
C ILE A 136 11.31 1.93 -10.13
N VAL A 137 11.13 1.82 -8.82
CA VAL A 137 12.16 1.34 -7.89
C VAL A 137 11.68 0.06 -7.21
N TYR A 138 12.57 -0.91 -7.13
CA TYR A 138 12.40 -2.12 -6.33
C TYR A 138 13.30 -2.03 -5.10
N SER A 139 12.72 -1.74 -3.94
CA SER A 139 13.43 -1.79 -2.66
C SER A 139 13.55 -3.24 -2.20
N ALA A 140 14.77 -3.76 -2.14
CA ALA A 140 15.10 -5.09 -1.64
C ALA A 140 15.55 -5.02 -0.19
N THR A 141 14.93 -5.79 0.70
CA THR A 141 15.35 -5.98 2.10
C THR A 141 15.79 -7.42 2.31
N LEU A 142 17.05 -7.63 2.66
CA LEU A 142 17.65 -8.95 2.85
C LEU A 142 17.62 -9.36 4.32
N TYR A 143 17.14 -10.57 4.57
CA TYR A 143 17.06 -11.21 5.88
C TYR A 143 17.98 -12.42 5.90
N ASN A 144 18.98 -12.41 6.79
CA ASN A 144 19.81 -13.58 7.04
C ASN A 144 19.05 -14.56 7.95
N LEU A 145 18.84 -15.79 7.50
CA LEU A 145 18.10 -16.79 8.29
C LEU A 145 18.76 -17.06 9.66
N GLN A 146 20.09 -17.04 9.74
CA GLN A 146 20.83 -17.30 10.99
C GLN A 146 20.82 -16.12 11.96
N ASP A 147 20.51 -14.92 11.46
CA ASP A 147 20.50 -13.68 12.24
C ASP A 147 19.47 -12.72 11.65
N LEU A 148 18.20 -13.03 11.91
CA LEU A 148 17.06 -12.27 11.40
C LEU A 148 16.99 -10.85 11.98
N THR A 149 17.81 -10.52 13.00
CA THR A 149 17.70 -9.29 13.79
C THR A 149 18.83 -8.30 13.60
N ASN A 150 20.07 -8.74 13.34
CA ASN A 150 21.21 -7.83 13.49
C ASN A 150 21.76 -7.30 12.17
N ARG A 151 21.51 -7.96 11.03
CA ARG A 151 22.04 -7.54 9.72
C ARG A 151 20.98 -7.60 8.65
N ILE A 152 20.35 -6.45 8.44
CA ILE A 152 19.45 -6.22 7.31
C ILE A 152 20.19 -5.38 6.28
N TYR A 153 20.35 -5.91 5.07
CA TYR A 153 20.82 -5.10 3.94
C TYR A 153 19.60 -4.54 3.21
N ARG A 154 19.67 -3.26 2.83
CA ARG A 154 18.62 -2.63 2.02
C ARG A 154 19.21 -2.02 0.76
N PHE A 155 18.60 -2.34 -0.37
CA PHE A 155 18.96 -1.82 -1.68
C PHE A 155 17.74 -1.22 -2.37
N ASP A 156 17.94 -0.18 -3.16
CA ASP A 156 16.94 0.36 -4.06
C ASP A 156 17.44 0.14 -5.50
N ILE A 157 16.74 -0.70 -6.25
CA ILE A 157 17.08 -1.06 -7.62
C ILE A 157 16.21 -0.22 -8.56
N ARG A 158 16.84 0.58 -9.41
CA ARG A 158 16.13 1.51 -10.32
C ARG A 158 15.87 0.85 -11.66
N ALA A 159 14.59 0.77 -12.04
CA ALA A 159 14.14 0.42 -13.40
C ALA A 159 13.54 1.68 -14.06
N TYR A 160 14.40 2.47 -14.71
CA TYR A 160 13.98 3.66 -15.45
C TYR A 160 14.85 3.88 -16.68
N GLN A 161 14.32 3.62 -17.87
CA GLN A 161 15.05 3.67 -19.13
C GLN A 161 15.56 5.08 -19.47
N ALA A 162 14.79 6.12 -19.12
CA ALA A 162 15.18 7.50 -19.43
C ALA A 162 16.31 8.04 -18.55
N GLU A 163 16.43 7.55 -17.30
CA GLU A 163 17.51 7.90 -16.38
C GLU A 163 17.96 6.65 -15.60
N PRO A 164 18.75 5.76 -16.23
CA PRO A 164 19.04 4.42 -15.70
C PRO A 164 20.07 4.42 -14.57
N GLU A 165 20.78 5.53 -14.35
CA GLU A 165 21.81 5.65 -13.30
C GLU A 165 21.36 6.53 -12.12
N PRO A 166 21.74 6.21 -10.88
CA PRO A 166 22.45 4.99 -10.49
C PRO A 166 21.54 3.76 -10.64
N LEU A 167 22.11 2.65 -11.12
CA LEU A 167 21.36 1.39 -11.26
C LEU A 167 20.85 0.89 -9.89
N MET A 168 21.67 1.02 -8.86
CA MET A 168 21.30 0.65 -7.49
C MET A 168 21.75 1.70 -6.48
N SER A 169 21.06 1.78 -5.35
CA SER A 169 21.56 2.45 -4.15
C SER A 169 21.53 1.48 -2.97
N ALA A 170 22.55 1.50 -2.12
CA ALA A 170 22.61 0.69 -0.91
C ALA A 170 22.52 1.56 0.34
N CYS A 171 21.76 1.12 1.33
CA CYS A 171 21.70 1.79 2.63
C CYS A 171 22.83 1.27 3.53
N THR A 172 23.66 2.17 4.04
CA THR A 172 24.84 1.91 4.87
C THR A 172 24.84 2.72 6.16
N GLY A 173 25.87 2.50 6.99
CA GLY A 173 26.32 3.30 8.14
C GLY A 173 25.97 4.78 8.05
N ASP A 174 26.44 5.34 6.95
CA ASP A 174 26.57 6.76 6.73
C ASP A 174 25.48 7.29 5.79
N GLY A 175 24.47 6.47 5.47
CA GLY A 175 23.34 6.83 4.60
C GLY A 175 23.29 6.02 3.31
N TRP A 176 22.78 6.62 2.24
CA TRP A 176 22.61 5.94 0.96
C TRP A 176 23.82 6.16 0.06
N VAL A 177 24.42 5.05 -0.38
CA VAL A 177 25.53 5.04 -1.35
C VAL A 177 24.98 4.60 -2.70
N ARG A 178 25.33 5.35 -3.76
CA ARG A 178 24.94 5.02 -5.13
C ARG A 178 25.93 4.01 -5.70
N ILE A 179 25.42 2.96 -6.32
CA ILE A 179 26.21 1.90 -6.97
C ILE A 179 25.93 1.98 -8.48
N PRO A 180 26.91 2.45 -9.27
CA PRO A 180 26.86 2.41 -10.72
C PRO A 180 26.74 0.98 -11.25
N ARG A 181 26.24 0.82 -12.48
CA ARG A 181 26.06 -0.50 -13.11
C ARG A 181 27.31 -1.36 -13.17
N ASP A 182 28.47 -0.76 -13.45
CA ASP A 182 29.77 -1.44 -13.57
C ASP A 182 30.36 -1.88 -12.22
N GLU A 183 29.86 -1.34 -11.10
CA GLU A 183 30.33 -1.65 -9.75
C GLU A 183 29.47 -2.68 -9.02
N ILE A 184 28.32 -3.10 -9.57
CA ILE A 184 27.41 -4.06 -8.91
C ILE A 184 28.11 -5.38 -8.57
N ALA A 185 28.96 -5.87 -9.48
CA ALA A 185 29.71 -7.11 -9.26
C ALA A 185 30.68 -7.02 -8.09
N SER A 186 31.12 -5.81 -7.72
CA SER A 186 32.07 -5.57 -6.62
C SER A 186 31.41 -5.60 -5.23
N VAL A 187 30.08 -5.63 -5.16
CA VAL A 187 29.32 -5.69 -3.91
C VAL A 187 28.43 -6.96 -3.93
N PRO A 188 28.89 -8.11 -3.40
CA PRO A 188 28.21 -9.39 -3.58
C PRO A 188 26.73 -9.42 -3.17
N PRO A 189 26.31 -8.82 -2.03
CA PRO A 189 24.88 -8.77 -1.68
C PRO A 189 24.03 -7.97 -2.68
N SER A 190 24.63 -6.99 -3.36
CA SER A 190 23.94 -6.19 -4.38
C SER A 190 23.69 -6.99 -5.65
N ALA A 191 24.71 -7.71 -6.14
CA ALA A 191 24.58 -8.62 -7.28
C ALA A 191 23.56 -9.73 -6.99
N PHE A 192 23.62 -10.30 -5.78
CA PHE A 192 22.67 -11.33 -5.33
C PHE A 192 21.22 -10.82 -5.30
N ALA A 193 20.97 -9.64 -4.70
CA ALA A 193 19.64 -9.03 -4.69
C ALA A 193 19.10 -8.81 -6.10
N PHE A 194 19.98 -8.37 -7.01
CA PHE A 194 19.63 -8.12 -8.40
C PHE A 194 19.32 -9.41 -9.17
N GLN A 195 20.10 -10.47 -8.97
CA GLN A 195 19.84 -11.80 -9.56
C GLN A 195 18.53 -12.41 -9.06
N CYS A 196 18.22 -12.27 -7.77
CA CYS A 196 16.94 -12.70 -7.19
C CYS A 196 15.75 -11.96 -7.81
N LEU A 197 15.88 -10.64 -8.04
CA LEU A 197 14.85 -9.85 -8.72
C LEU A 197 14.60 -10.38 -10.15
N ALA A 198 15.68 -10.63 -10.89
CA ALA A 198 15.60 -11.18 -12.25
C ALA A 198 15.08 -12.62 -12.28
N ALA A 199 15.41 -13.45 -11.28
CA ALA A 199 14.87 -14.79 -11.14
C ALA A 199 13.35 -14.75 -10.90
N TYR A 200 12.89 -13.87 -10.01
CA TYR A 200 11.45 -13.68 -9.77
C TYR A 200 10.74 -13.16 -11.02
N TYR A 201 11.38 -12.28 -11.78
CA TYR A 201 10.87 -11.88 -13.09
C TYR A 201 10.66 -13.07 -14.03
N ASN A 202 11.65 -13.96 -14.16
CA ASN A 202 11.51 -15.15 -15.00
C ASN A 202 10.44 -16.12 -14.47
N TYR A 203 10.31 -16.23 -13.15
CA TYR A 203 9.27 -17.03 -12.51
C TYR A 203 7.86 -16.49 -12.82
N LYS A 204 7.69 -15.16 -12.83
CA LYS A 204 6.41 -14.50 -13.10
C LYS A 204 6.08 -14.46 -14.59
N TYR A 205 7.08 -14.16 -15.42
CA TYR A 205 6.97 -14.02 -16.87
C TYR A 205 7.72 -15.16 -17.56
N ARG A 206 7.27 -16.39 -17.30
CA ARG A 206 7.90 -17.60 -17.84
C ARG A 206 7.75 -17.66 -19.36
N MET A 207 8.84 -18.06 -20.00
CA MET A 207 8.79 -18.49 -21.39
C MET A 207 8.20 -19.91 -21.44
N LEU A 208 7.05 -20.06 -22.08
CA LEU A 208 6.39 -21.35 -22.25
C LEU A 208 6.52 -21.81 -23.71
N PRO A 209 6.84 -23.10 -23.95
CA PRO A 209 6.70 -23.69 -25.27
C PRO A 209 5.25 -23.57 -25.76
N LEU A 210 5.06 -23.17 -27.02
CA LEU A 210 3.72 -22.92 -27.57
C LEU A 210 2.85 -24.18 -27.55
N ASP A 211 3.47 -25.35 -27.76
CA ASP A 211 2.83 -26.67 -27.69
C ASP A 211 2.38 -27.09 -26.28
N SER A 212 2.84 -26.40 -25.24
CA SER A 212 2.36 -26.61 -23.86
C SER A 212 1.11 -25.81 -23.49
N ILE A 213 0.66 -24.91 -24.36
CA ILE A 213 -0.48 -24.04 -24.11
C ILE A 213 -1.73 -24.68 -24.73
N ILE A 214 -2.77 -24.85 -23.91
CA ILE A 214 -4.07 -25.38 -24.32
C ILE A 214 -5.07 -24.22 -24.29
N ASP A 215 -5.69 -23.93 -25.44
CA ASP A 215 -6.79 -22.96 -25.54
C ASP A 215 -8.14 -23.68 -25.34
N GLU A 216 -8.63 -23.69 -24.10
CA GLU A 216 -9.92 -24.28 -23.74
C GLU A 216 -11.13 -23.47 -24.28
N GLU A 217 -10.94 -22.23 -24.73
CA GLU A 217 -12.01 -21.30 -25.13
C GLU A 217 -12.22 -21.22 -26.65
N SER A 218 -11.21 -21.55 -27.44
CA SER A 218 -11.21 -21.47 -28.92
C SER A 218 -12.38 -22.21 -29.59
N ALA A 219 -12.94 -23.25 -28.96
CA ALA A 219 -13.94 -24.09 -29.59
C ALA A 219 -15.29 -23.40 -29.82
N ASN A 220 -15.60 -22.31 -29.10
CA ASN A 220 -16.95 -21.72 -29.08
C ASN A 220 -17.01 -20.24 -29.46
N ARG A 221 -15.91 -19.64 -29.94
CA ARG A 221 -15.85 -18.19 -30.18
C ARG A 221 -15.59 -17.85 -31.66
N PRO A 222 -16.36 -16.92 -32.26
CA PRO A 222 -16.08 -16.47 -33.62
C PRO A 222 -14.75 -15.71 -33.68
N THR A 223 -13.92 -16.06 -34.66
CA THR A 223 -12.60 -15.45 -34.84
C THR A 223 -12.70 -14.01 -35.36
N ASN A 224 -12.15 -13.05 -34.62
CA ASN A 224 -12.03 -11.67 -35.08
C ASN A 224 -10.79 -11.48 -35.97
N ASN A 225 -10.98 -11.76 -37.27
CA ASN A 225 -9.91 -11.62 -38.28
C ASN A 225 -9.31 -10.22 -38.38
N TYR A 226 -10.06 -9.17 -38.01
CA TYR A 226 -9.55 -7.80 -38.03
C TYR A 226 -8.51 -7.58 -36.94
N LEU A 227 -8.82 -7.97 -35.70
CA LEU A 227 -7.88 -7.88 -34.58
C LEU A 227 -6.64 -8.73 -34.84
N ILE A 228 -6.78 -9.96 -35.35
CA ILE A 228 -5.65 -10.83 -35.70
C ILE A 228 -4.73 -10.17 -36.73
N LYS A 229 -5.31 -9.52 -37.75
CA LYS A 229 -4.53 -8.79 -38.75
C LYS A 229 -3.78 -7.61 -38.12
N LEU A 230 -4.42 -6.86 -37.23
CA LEU A 230 -3.77 -5.76 -36.50
C LEU A 230 -2.63 -6.26 -35.63
N LEU A 231 -2.84 -7.32 -34.85
CA LEU A 231 -1.80 -7.96 -34.04
C LEU A 231 -0.62 -8.42 -34.90
N SER A 232 -0.89 -9.14 -35.99
CA SER A 232 0.16 -9.58 -36.93
C SER A 232 0.96 -8.41 -37.50
N GLN A 233 0.30 -7.30 -37.82
CA GLN A 233 0.96 -6.09 -38.30
C GLN A 233 1.75 -5.38 -37.19
N ALA A 234 1.26 -5.37 -35.95
CA ALA A 234 1.95 -4.81 -34.80
C ALA A 234 3.24 -5.59 -34.47
N TYR A 235 3.21 -6.93 -34.47
CA TYR A 235 4.39 -7.78 -34.32
C TYR A 235 5.40 -7.65 -35.48
N ALA A 236 4.93 -7.23 -36.65
CA ALA A 236 5.80 -6.88 -37.78
C ALA A 236 6.28 -5.42 -37.76
N ASN A 237 6.02 -4.67 -36.67
CA ASN A 237 6.29 -3.23 -36.52
C ASN A 237 5.68 -2.34 -37.63
N LYS A 238 4.58 -2.78 -38.24
CA LYS A 238 3.86 -2.04 -39.29
C LYS A 238 2.72 -1.18 -38.74
N VAL A 239 2.25 -1.49 -37.55
CA VAL A 239 1.18 -0.78 -36.85
C VAL A 239 1.67 -0.43 -35.46
N ALA A 240 1.48 0.83 -35.07
CA ALA A 240 1.87 1.29 -33.74
C ALA A 240 0.91 0.79 -32.68
N CYS A 241 1.46 0.53 -31.49
CA CYS A 241 0.71 0.31 -30.27
C CYS A 241 0.84 1.55 -29.38
N THR A 242 -0.23 1.92 -28.69
CA THR A 242 -0.23 3.05 -27.75
C THR A 242 -0.75 2.58 -26.41
N ARG A 243 0.08 2.67 -25.37
CA ARG A 243 -0.33 2.43 -23.98
C ARG A 243 -1.04 3.66 -23.45
N VAL A 244 -2.20 3.46 -22.84
CA VAL A 244 -3.14 4.52 -22.47
C VAL A 244 -3.84 4.26 -21.14
N MET A 245 -4.43 5.31 -20.59
CA MET A 245 -5.39 5.26 -19.50
C MET A 245 -6.75 5.76 -19.99
N VAL A 246 -7.74 4.88 -20.04
CA VAL A 246 -9.04 5.12 -20.68
C VAL A 246 -10.20 4.96 -19.67
N PRO A 247 -11.25 5.80 -19.76
CA PRO A 247 -12.51 5.53 -19.06
C PRO A 247 -13.10 4.18 -19.45
N LEU A 248 -13.52 3.36 -18.48
CA LEU A 248 -14.05 2.02 -18.77
C LEU A 248 -15.36 2.07 -19.58
N ASP A 249 -16.16 3.10 -19.39
CA ASP A 249 -17.41 3.37 -20.12
C ASP A 249 -17.20 3.66 -21.62
N ALA A 250 -15.99 4.05 -22.02
CA ALA A 250 -15.60 4.24 -23.42
C ALA A 250 -15.22 2.92 -24.13
N VAL A 251 -15.12 1.81 -23.39
CA VAL A 251 -14.71 0.50 -23.90
C VAL A 251 -15.94 -0.39 -24.11
N GLN A 252 -16.05 -1.00 -25.30
CA GLN A 252 -17.13 -1.91 -25.65
C GLN A 252 -16.61 -3.32 -25.96
N PRO A 253 -17.28 -4.38 -25.49
CA PRO A 253 -16.99 -5.73 -25.95
C PRO A 253 -17.36 -5.89 -27.42
N TRP A 254 -16.54 -6.60 -28.17
CA TRP A 254 -16.84 -6.96 -29.56
C TRP A 254 -18.02 -7.94 -29.65
N ASP A 255 -18.06 -8.92 -28.75
CA ASP A 255 -19.11 -9.93 -28.64
C ASP A 255 -19.81 -9.80 -27.29
N ILE A 256 -20.91 -9.05 -27.28
CA ILE A 256 -21.74 -8.85 -26.07
C ILE A 256 -22.35 -10.17 -25.60
N ASP A 257 -22.76 -11.05 -26.52
CA ASP A 257 -23.38 -12.33 -26.18
C ASP A 257 -22.37 -13.25 -25.49
N HIS A 258 -21.12 -13.26 -25.96
CA HIS A 258 -20.04 -13.94 -25.27
C HIS A 258 -19.80 -13.36 -23.88
N ALA A 259 -19.74 -12.03 -23.74
CA ALA A 259 -19.56 -11.37 -22.44
C ALA A 259 -20.67 -11.80 -21.44
N LEU A 260 -21.92 -11.87 -21.90
CA LEU A 260 -23.06 -12.33 -21.11
C LEU A 260 -23.05 -13.83 -20.80
N SER A 261 -22.38 -14.64 -21.63
CA SER A 261 -22.27 -16.08 -21.42
C SER A 261 -21.28 -16.48 -20.32
N ILE A 262 -20.40 -15.55 -19.90
CA ILE A 262 -19.37 -15.82 -18.89
C ILE A 262 -20.02 -16.02 -17.51
N PRO A 263 -19.80 -17.18 -16.84
CA PRO A 263 -20.42 -17.44 -15.54
C PRO A 263 -19.96 -16.48 -14.44
N GLU A 264 -20.90 -16.02 -13.60
CA GLU A 264 -20.60 -15.13 -12.46
C GLU A 264 -19.51 -15.68 -11.53
N GLU A 265 -19.49 -16.99 -11.29
CA GLU A 265 -18.50 -17.64 -10.42
C GLU A 265 -17.08 -17.42 -10.93
N ARG A 266 -16.90 -17.38 -12.25
CA ARG A 266 -15.62 -17.16 -12.90
C ARG A 266 -15.17 -15.71 -12.75
N ILE A 267 -16.10 -14.76 -12.90
CA ILE A 267 -15.85 -13.34 -12.66
C ILE A 267 -15.43 -13.13 -11.19
N LYS A 268 -16.21 -13.67 -10.24
CA LYS A 268 -15.92 -13.58 -8.80
C LYS A 268 -14.58 -14.21 -8.42
N ALA A 269 -14.21 -15.34 -9.04
CA ALA A 269 -12.92 -15.98 -8.82
C ALA A 269 -11.75 -15.16 -9.40
N PHE A 270 -11.98 -14.39 -10.46
CA PHE A 270 -10.98 -13.54 -11.09
C PHE A 270 -10.79 -12.18 -10.38
N MET A 271 -11.85 -11.64 -9.75
CA MET A 271 -11.83 -10.33 -9.08
C MET A 271 -10.63 -10.08 -8.14
N PRO A 272 -10.21 -11.03 -7.27
CA PRO A 272 -9.04 -10.82 -6.39
C PRO A 272 -7.74 -10.61 -7.15
N HIS A 273 -7.64 -11.14 -8.37
CA HIS A 273 -6.48 -10.99 -9.24
C HIS A 273 -6.60 -9.76 -10.15
N ALA A 274 -7.82 -9.32 -10.46
CA ALA A 274 -8.08 -8.18 -11.32
C ALA A 274 -7.53 -6.87 -10.73
N ILE A 275 -7.45 -6.77 -9.40
CA ILE A 275 -6.94 -5.61 -8.68
C ILE A 275 -5.71 -5.96 -7.85
N GLU A 276 -4.67 -5.16 -8.03
CA GLU A 276 -3.51 -5.14 -7.15
C GLU A 276 -3.44 -3.79 -6.43
N SER A 277 -3.48 -3.80 -5.10
CA SER A 277 -3.33 -2.59 -4.26
C SER A 277 -4.30 -1.45 -4.61
N GLY A 278 -5.53 -1.81 -4.98
CA GLY A 278 -6.58 -0.87 -5.36
C GLY A 278 -6.45 -0.32 -6.79
N ARG A 279 -5.59 -0.89 -7.63
CA ARG A 279 -5.42 -0.53 -9.04
C ARG A 279 -5.67 -1.73 -9.96
N PRO A 280 -6.12 -1.51 -11.21
CA PRO A 280 -6.19 -2.56 -12.22
C PRO A 280 -4.84 -3.26 -12.42
N ALA A 281 -4.83 -4.59 -12.33
CA ALA A 281 -3.64 -5.41 -12.52
C ALA A 281 -3.38 -5.81 -13.98
N TYR A 282 -4.38 -5.71 -14.86
CA TYR A 282 -4.31 -6.12 -16.26
C TYR A 282 -4.58 -4.94 -17.18
N GLU A 283 -3.81 -4.86 -18.26
CA GLU A 283 -4.03 -3.90 -19.34
C GLU A 283 -4.94 -4.53 -20.39
N LEU A 284 -6.01 -3.84 -20.80
CA LEU A 284 -6.89 -4.33 -21.87
C LEU A 284 -6.26 -4.12 -23.25
N VAL A 285 -6.41 -5.06 -24.17
CA VAL A 285 -6.07 -4.90 -25.58
C VAL A 285 -7.26 -4.34 -26.35
N LEU A 286 -7.09 -3.16 -26.93
CA LEU A 286 -8.14 -2.41 -27.61
C LEU A 286 -7.77 -2.10 -29.06
N TYR A 287 -8.78 -1.86 -29.88
CA TYR A 287 -8.64 -1.23 -31.19
C TYR A 287 -9.80 -0.28 -31.44
N GLU A 288 -9.59 0.77 -32.24
CA GLU A 288 -10.68 1.66 -32.63
C GLU A 288 -11.39 1.14 -33.88
N LYS A 289 -12.72 1.08 -33.84
CA LYS A 289 -13.58 0.80 -34.99
C LYS A 289 -14.79 1.71 -34.93
N ASN A 290 -15.03 2.46 -36.00
CA ASN A 290 -16.15 3.41 -36.10
C ASN A 290 -16.19 4.44 -34.94
N GLY A 291 -15.04 4.89 -34.45
CA GLY A 291 -14.92 5.84 -33.34
C GLY A 291 -15.16 5.25 -31.95
N GLN A 292 -15.34 3.93 -31.84
CA GLN A 292 -15.50 3.22 -30.57
C GLN A 292 -14.26 2.38 -30.27
N LEU A 293 -13.87 2.31 -28.99
CA LEU A 293 -12.80 1.45 -28.53
C LEU A 293 -13.37 0.07 -28.23
N ILE A 294 -12.90 -0.93 -28.97
CA ILE A 294 -13.40 -2.29 -28.91
C ILE A 294 -12.39 -3.18 -28.19
N MET A 295 -12.86 -3.93 -27.20
CA MET A 295 -12.15 -4.99 -26.50
C MET A 295 -12.66 -6.34 -26.99
N ASP A 296 -11.74 -7.27 -27.24
CA ASP A 296 -12.12 -8.58 -27.77
C ASP A 296 -11.26 -9.73 -27.21
N ASP A 297 -10.46 -9.54 -26.18
CA ASP A 297 -9.70 -10.67 -25.59
C ASP A 297 -9.94 -10.74 -24.08
N ASP A 298 -9.96 -9.58 -23.45
CA ASP A 298 -9.92 -9.44 -22.00
C ASP A 298 -11.30 -9.39 -21.32
N TYR A 299 -12.26 -10.23 -21.75
CA TYR A 299 -13.66 -10.18 -21.26
C TYR A 299 -13.75 -10.34 -19.74
N LEU A 300 -13.00 -11.25 -19.14
CA LEU A 300 -13.00 -11.46 -17.69
C LEU A 300 -12.49 -10.23 -16.93
N ALA A 301 -11.42 -9.60 -17.42
CA ALA A 301 -10.87 -8.39 -16.80
C ALA A 301 -11.85 -7.23 -16.94
N TYR A 302 -12.42 -7.02 -18.14
CA TYR A 302 -13.45 -6.01 -18.40
C TYR A 302 -14.67 -6.16 -17.47
N LEU A 303 -15.21 -7.38 -17.34
CA LEU A 303 -16.35 -7.64 -16.46
C LEU A 303 -15.99 -7.45 -14.98
N ALA A 304 -14.82 -7.92 -14.54
CA ALA A 304 -14.36 -7.71 -13.18
C ALA A 304 -14.19 -6.22 -12.86
N TYR A 305 -13.65 -5.41 -13.77
CA TYR A 305 -13.51 -3.96 -13.59
C TYR A 305 -14.85 -3.25 -13.47
N ASN A 306 -15.86 -3.67 -14.23
CA ASN A 306 -17.22 -3.14 -14.09
C ASN A 306 -17.82 -3.48 -12.71
N VAL A 307 -17.65 -4.72 -12.23
CA VAL A 307 -18.18 -5.14 -10.91
C VAL A 307 -17.49 -4.41 -9.76
N ILE A 308 -16.20 -4.11 -9.87
CA ILE A 308 -15.44 -3.39 -8.82
C ILE A 308 -15.54 -1.86 -8.98
N GLU A 309 -16.35 -1.37 -9.93
CA GLU A 309 -16.58 0.07 -10.16
C GLU A 309 -15.27 0.84 -10.43
N ILE A 310 -14.39 0.28 -11.25
CA ILE A 310 -13.18 0.96 -11.70
C ILE A 310 -13.52 1.94 -12.83
N ASP A 311 -13.34 3.23 -12.57
CA ASP A 311 -13.64 4.29 -13.55
C ASP A 311 -12.68 4.31 -14.74
N ARG A 312 -11.39 4.01 -14.50
CA ARG A 312 -10.33 4.11 -15.51
C ARG A 312 -9.43 2.89 -15.50
N VAL A 313 -9.15 2.36 -16.69
CA VAL A 313 -8.36 1.14 -16.87
C VAL A 313 -7.14 1.39 -17.75
N PRO A 314 -6.00 0.75 -17.45
CA PRO A 314 -4.88 0.72 -18.38
C PRO A 314 -5.24 -0.13 -19.58
N ALA A 315 -4.82 0.32 -20.75
CA ALA A 315 -5.09 -0.37 -21.99
C ALA A 315 -3.98 -0.10 -23.02
N VAL A 316 -3.92 -0.96 -24.03
CA VAL A 316 -3.03 -0.83 -25.18
C VAL A 316 -3.90 -0.81 -26.42
N ILE A 317 -3.93 0.34 -27.09
CA ILE A 317 -4.66 0.52 -28.35
C ILE A 317 -3.73 0.14 -29.51
N ILE A 318 -4.16 -0.83 -30.32
CA ILE A 318 -3.45 -1.26 -31.53
C ILE A 318 -4.00 -0.48 -32.73
N GLY A 319 -3.13 0.28 -33.39
CA GLY A 319 -3.48 1.08 -34.54
C GLY A 319 -3.94 2.50 -34.23
N PRO A 320 -4.42 3.22 -35.27
CA PRO A 320 -4.84 4.60 -35.13
C PRO A 320 -6.12 4.68 -34.29
N PHE A 321 -6.23 5.74 -33.49
CA PHE A 321 -7.43 6.09 -32.75
C PHE A 321 -7.63 7.60 -32.73
N SER A 322 -8.87 8.02 -32.56
CA SER A 322 -9.31 9.42 -32.56
C SER A 322 -10.02 9.83 -31.27
N ASN A 323 -10.29 8.87 -30.37
CA ASN A 323 -10.94 9.13 -29.09
C ASN A 323 -10.12 10.09 -28.19
N THR A 324 -10.71 11.23 -27.84
CA THR A 324 -10.08 12.31 -27.05
C THR A 324 -10.10 12.09 -25.54
N ALA A 325 -10.90 11.13 -25.03
CA ALA A 325 -10.97 10.83 -23.60
C ALA A 325 -9.78 10.00 -23.10
N VAL A 326 -8.90 9.59 -24.02
CA VAL A 326 -7.76 8.72 -23.79
C VAL A 326 -6.54 9.53 -23.30
N GLN A 327 -5.96 9.14 -22.18
CA GLN A 327 -4.68 9.68 -21.72
C GLN A 327 -3.54 8.78 -22.22
N VAL A 328 -2.67 9.31 -23.08
CA VAL A 328 -1.51 8.56 -23.60
C VAL A 328 -0.42 8.45 -22.55
N LEU A 329 0.03 7.22 -22.30
CA LEU A 329 1.13 6.91 -21.38
C LEU A 329 2.42 6.57 -22.13
N GLY A 330 2.32 5.97 -23.32
CA GLY A 330 3.48 5.62 -24.15
C GLY A 330 3.08 5.19 -25.57
N ARG A 331 4.02 5.26 -26.51
CA ARG A 331 3.86 4.83 -27.90
C ARG A 331 5.03 3.93 -28.30
N GLY A 332 4.74 2.89 -29.07
CA GLY A 332 5.70 1.88 -29.48
C GLY A 332 5.07 0.91 -30.49
N PHE A 333 5.49 -0.34 -30.47
CA PHE A 333 4.97 -1.43 -31.30
C PHE A 333 4.59 -2.64 -30.43
N SER A 334 4.93 -3.86 -30.86
CA SER A 334 4.54 -5.08 -30.16
C SER A 334 5.09 -5.21 -28.75
N GLU A 335 6.14 -4.49 -28.39
CA GLU A 335 6.70 -4.45 -27.04
C GLU A 335 5.73 -3.86 -26.00
N LEU A 336 4.71 -3.11 -26.44
CA LEU A 336 3.64 -2.62 -25.56
C LEU A 336 2.48 -3.59 -25.44
N ILE A 337 2.40 -4.65 -26.25
CA ILE A 337 1.30 -5.63 -26.15
C ILE A 337 1.45 -6.39 -24.83
N PRO A 338 0.40 -6.47 -23.99
CA PRO A 338 0.47 -7.16 -22.71
C PRO A 338 0.83 -8.65 -22.89
N PRO A 339 1.55 -9.26 -21.94
CA PRO A 339 1.85 -10.68 -22.01
C PRO A 339 0.58 -11.53 -21.88
N ILE A 340 0.57 -12.69 -22.54
CA ILE A 340 -0.52 -13.67 -22.45
C ILE A 340 -0.60 -14.20 -21.02
N SER A 341 -1.81 -14.18 -20.44
CA SER A 341 -2.06 -14.79 -19.14
C SER A 341 -2.27 -16.28 -19.29
N VAL A 342 -1.32 -17.07 -18.77
CA VAL A 342 -1.44 -18.54 -18.73
C VAL A 342 -1.70 -18.99 -17.30
N SER A 343 -2.77 -19.75 -17.11
CA SER A 343 -3.08 -20.42 -15.84
C SER A 343 -2.78 -21.91 -15.94
N PRO A 344 -2.29 -22.57 -14.88
CA PRO A 344 -2.16 -24.02 -14.89
C PRO A 344 -3.51 -24.68 -15.19
N CYS A 345 -3.56 -25.56 -16.19
CA CYS A 345 -4.73 -26.40 -16.43
C CYS A 345 -4.93 -27.27 -15.19
N ARG A 346 -5.87 -26.86 -14.33
CA ARG A 346 -6.32 -27.71 -13.24
C ARG A 346 -7.16 -28.78 -13.91
N GLN A 347 -6.63 -30.00 -14.03
CA GLN A 347 -7.51 -31.15 -14.21
C GLN A 347 -8.62 -31.00 -13.17
N PRO A 348 -9.90 -31.25 -13.51
CA PRO A 348 -10.96 -31.27 -12.53
C PRO A 348 -10.69 -32.43 -11.57
N SER A 349 -9.77 -32.23 -10.62
CA SER A 349 -9.69 -32.97 -9.39
C SER A 349 -11.08 -32.84 -8.81
N SER A 350 -11.74 -33.96 -8.59
CA SER A 350 -13.01 -34.05 -7.89
C SER A 350 -12.95 -33.08 -6.70
N ARG A 351 -13.52 -31.88 -6.85
CA ARG A 351 -13.59 -30.94 -5.75
C ARG A 351 -14.34 -31.69 -4.66
N PRO A 352 -13.84 -31.73 -3.41
CA PRO A 352 -14.64 -32.26 -2.33
C PRO A 352 -15.97 -31.49 -2.37
N ARG A 353 -17.08 -32.22 -2.54
CA ARG A 353 -18.43 -31.64 -2.48
C ARG A 353 -18.51 -30.92 -1.15
N LEU A 354 -18.37 -29.59 -1.18
CA LEU A 354 -18.70 -28.74 -0.04
C LEU A 354 -20.07 -29.16 0.43
N SER A 355 -20.20 -29.46 1.72
CA SER A 355 -21.46 -29.95 2.26
C SER A 355 -22.53 -28.86 2.03
N LYS A 356 -23.81 -29.26 1.99
CA LYS A 356 -24.91 -28.28 1.92
C LYS A 356 -24.82 -27.25 3.08
N GLN A 357 -24.17 -27.59 4.19
CA GLN A 357 -23.86 -26.69 5.30
C GLN A 357 -22.74 -25.68 4.99
N ASP A 358 -21.72 -26.05 4.23
CA ASP A 358 -20.64 -25.13 3.81
C ASP A 358 -21.14 -24.15 2.73
N MET A 359 -21.97 -24.65 1.81
CA MET A 359 -22.66 -23.81 0.83
C MET A 359 -23.59 -22.80 1.51
N LEU A 360 -24.31 -23.22 2.57
CA LEU A 360 -25.15 -22.34 3.38
C LEU A 360 -24.32 -21.33 4.17
N LYS A 361 -23.19 -21.74 4.78
CA LYS A 361 -22.26 -20.83 5.46
C LYS A 361 -21.69 -19.76 4.52
N ASN A 362 -21.34 -20.14 3.29
CA ASN A 362 -20.84 -19.21 2.28
C ASN A 362 -21.94 -18.29 1.76
N LYS A 363 -23.17 -18.79 1.58
CA LYS A 363 -24.34 -17.98 1.21
C LYS A 363 -24.72 -17.00 2.33
N LEU A 364 -24.61 -17.40 3.60
CA LEU A 364 -24.82 -16.54 4.76
C LEU A 364 -23.69 -15.50 4.93
N LYS A 365 -22.43 -15.86 4.66
CA LYS A 365 -21.30 -14.90 4.61
C LYS A 365 -21.46 -13.87 3.49
N GLY A 366 -22.02 -14.25 2.34
CA GLY A 366 -22.31 -13.35 1.22
C GLY A 366 -23.56 -12.48 1.40
N LEU A 367 -24.37 -12.72 2.44
CA LEU A 367 -25.55 -11.92 2.79
C LEU A 367 -25.27 -10.89 3.91
N ALA A 368 -24.08 -10.93 4.52
CA ALA A 368 -23.62 -9.90 5.43
C ALA A 368 -23.10 -8.70 4.61
N PRO A 369 -23.46 -7.44 4.93
CA PRO A 369 -22.98 -6.29 4.19
C PRO A 369 -21.44 -6.27 4.19
N ALA A 370 -20.85 -6.36 3.00
CA ALA A 370 -19.42 -6.34 2.74
C ALA A 370 -18.82 -4.91 2.82
N ASN A 371 -19.11 -4.22 3.92
CA ASN A 371 -18.40 -3.03 4.36
C ASN A 371 -18.03 -3.28 5.81
N ASN A 372 -16.93 -3.99 6.07
CA ASN A 372 -16.43 -4.13 7.43
C ASN A 372 -15.89 -2.75 7.87
N PRO A 373 -16.57 -2.01 8.77
CA PRO A 373 -16.12 -0.68 9.17
C PRO A 373 -14.72 -0.73 9.76
N GLN A 374 -14.35 -1.85 10.40
CA GLN A 374 -13.00 -2.10 10.92
C GLN A 374 -11.93 -1.98 9.83
N THR A 375 -12.09 -2.66 8.69
CA THR A 375 -11.15 -2.61 7.58
C THR A 375 -11.04 -1.20 6.98
N GLN A 376 -12.14 -0.44 6.99
CA GLN A 376 -12.14 0.97 6.60
C GLN A 376 -11.33 1.81 7.60
N PHE A 377 -11.55 1.66 8.91
CA PHE A 377 -10.82 2.41 9.94
C PHE A 377 -9.33 2.04 9.99
N GLU A 378 -8.98 0.76 9.80
CA GLU A 378 -7.59 0.30 9.64
C GLU A 378 -6.93 0.98 8.43
N SER A 379 -7.64 1.05 7.30
CA SER A 379 -7.14 1.74 6.11
C SER A 379 -6.91 3.23 6.37
N VAL A 380 -7.84 3.90 7.06
CA VAL A 380 -7.71 5.31 7.44
C VAL A 380 -6.54 5.50 8.41
N PHE A 381 -6.37 4.61 9.40
CA PHE A 381 -5.27 4.63 10.35
C PHE A 381 -3.92 4.53 9.62
N ILE A 382 -3.77 3.55 8.73
CA ILE A 382 -2.54 3.34 7.95
C ILE A 382 -2.24 4.57 7.08
N LYS A 383 -3.25 5.12 6.40
CA LYS A 383 -3.10 6.35 5.60
C LYS A 383 -2.66 7.52 6.47
N PHE A 384 -3.18 7.64 7.69
CA PHE A 384 -2.79 8.70 8.61
C PHE A 384 -1.36 8.54 9.10
N CYS A 385 -0.95 7.32 9.46
CA CYS A 385 0.43 7.01 9.80
C CYS A 385 1.40 7.38 8.67
N ARG A 386 1.08 7.03 7.42
CA ARG A 386 1.87 7.41 6.24
C ARG A 386 1.95 8.92 6.06
N LEU A 387 0.82 9.63 6.22
CA LEU A 387 0.78 11.09 6.15
C LEU A 387 1.70 11.73 7.21
N LEU A 388 1.69 11.22 8.44
CA LEU A 388 2.52 11.72 9.53
C LEU A 388 3.98 11.23 9.48
N GLY A 389 4.27 10.19 8.69
CA GLY A 389 5.63 9.70 8.43
C GLY A 389 6.38 10.53 7.40
N ASN A 390 5.64 11.25 6.54
CA ASN A 390 6.23 12.08 5.50
C ASN A 390 6.64 13.47 6.04
N LYS A 391 7.95 13.76 6.02
CA LYS A 391 8.50 15.05 6.46
C LYS A 391 8.01 16.26 5.66
N SER A 392 7.55 16.06 4.42
CA SER A 392 7.03 17.14 3.58
C SER A 392 5.57 17.49 3.87
N THR A 393 4.88 16.71 4.71
CA THR A 393 3.47 16.93 5.03
C THR A 393 3.30 18.28 5.72
N VAL A 394 2.52 19.16 5.08
CA VAL A 394 2.17 20.46 5.65
C VAL A 394 0.86 20.36 6.43
N GLU A 395 0.61 21.34 7.29
CA GLU A 395 -0.59 21.43 8.12
C GLU A 395 -1.89 21.36 7.30
N ARG A 396 -1.91 22.00 6.13
CA ARG A 396 -3.05 21.94 5.20
C ARG A 396 -3.39 20.50 4.76
N ASP A 397 -2.41 19.62 4.64
CA ASP A 397 -2.65 18.22 4.27
C ASP A 397 -3.29 17.46 5.44
N LEU A 398 -2.82 17.73 6.68
CA LEU A 398 -3.39 17.17 7.92
C LEU A 398 -4.84 17.64 8.11
N HIS A 399 -5.10 18.92 7.88
CA HIS A 399 -6.44 19.50 7.94
C HIS A 399 -7.39 18.84 6.94
N LYS A 400 -7.00 18.74 5.66
CA LYS A 400 -7.79 18.05 4.64
C LYS A 400 -8.09 16.60 5.02
N PHE A 401 -7.09 15.89 5.54
CA PHE A 401 -7.23 14.50 5.94
C PHE A 401 -8.20 14.33 7.11
N ILE A 402 -8.03 15.10 8.18
CA ILE A 402 -8.91 15.05 9.36
C ILE A 402 -10.34 15.48 8.99
N LYS A 403 -10.51 16.46 8.11
CA LYS A 403 -11.83 16.86 7.60
C LYS A 403 -12.53 15.74 6.85
N ALA A 404 -11.79 14.96 6.06
CA ALA A 404 -12.34 13.80 5.35
C ALA A 404 -12.67 12.62 6.28
N TYR A 405 -12.01 12.55 7.44
CA TYR A 405 -12.18 11.48 8.42
C TYR A 405 -12.35 12.03 9.86
N PRO A 406 -13.50 12.65 10.20
CA PRO A 406 -13.71 13.29 11.50
C PRO A 406 -13.60 12.34 12.71
N GLN A 407 -13.88 11.05 12.50
CA GLN A 407 -13.69 9.96 13.46
C GLN A 407 -12.30 9.91 14.13
N ILE A 408 -11.28 10.50 13.48
CA ILE A 408 -9.92 10.60 14.04
C ILE A 408 -9.91 11.49 15.30
N LEU A 409 -10.72 12.56 15.29
CA LEU A 409 -10.84 13.49 16.41
C LEU A 409 -11.83 12.99 17.47
N ASP A 410 -12.98 12.49 17.00
CA ASP A 410 -14.12 12.13 17.83
C ASP A 410 -14.90 10.95 17.26
N CYS A 411 -15.06 9.89 18.05
CA CYS A 411 -15.84 8.70 17.67
C CYS A 411 -17.35 8.83 17.97
N HIS A 412 -17.78 9.92 18.62
CA HIS A 412 -19.18 10.14 19.03
C HIS A 412 -20.03 10.84 17.96
N LEU A 413 -19.56 10.85 16.70
CA LEU A 413 -20.25 11.43 15.54
C LEU A 413 -20.59 12.93 15.72
N ALA A 414 -19.75 13.68 16.44
CA ALA A 414 -19.89 15.12 16.53
C ALA A 414 -19.89 15.77 15.14
N LYS A 415 -20.68 16.82 14.96
CA LYS A 415 -20.73 17.53 13.68
C LYS A 415 -19.47 18.38 13.54
N LEU A 416 -18.68 18.10 12.50
CA LEU A 416 -17.44 18.82 12.21
C LEU A 416 -17.70 20.00 11.26
N TYR A 417 -17.24 21.17 11.66
CA TYR A 417 -17.14 22.36 10.82
C TYR A 417 -15.67 22.72 10.60
N SER A 418 -15.35 23.30 9.45
CA SER A 418 -13.98 23.59 9.03
C SER A 418 -13.85 25.06 8.68
N GLU A 419 -12.72 25.66 9.03
CA GLU A 419 -12.39 27.06 8.71
C GLU A 419 -13.47 28.05 9.20
N VAL A 420 -13.95 27.86 10.43
CA VAL A 420 -15.07 28.61 11.00
C VAL A 420 -14.61 29.99 11.42
N ARG A 421 -15.26 31.03 10.89
CA ARG A 421 -14.99 32.42 11.31
C ARG A 421 -15.57 32.67 12.70
N ILE A 422 -14.76 33.22 13.60
CA ILE A 422 -15.13 33.59 14.96
C ILE A 422 -14.62 35.02 15.18
N GLY A 423 -15.50 36.00 14.94
CA GLY A 423 -15.16 37.41 14.92
C GLY A 423 -14.09 37.72 13.86
N ASN A 424 -12.92 38.17 14.31
CA ASN A 424 -11.79 38.52 13.43
C ASN A 424 -10.84 37.35 13.15
N CYS A 425 -11.10 36.19 13.76
CA CYS A 425 -10.25 35.01 13.63
C CYS A 425 -10.96 33.90 12.84
N ARG A 426 -10.19 32.89 12.46
CA ARG A 426 -10.70 31.68 11.81
C ARG A 426 -10.14 30.47 12.54
N ALA A 427 -11.03 29.63 13.07
CA ALA A 427 -10.67 28.36 13.67
C ALA A 427 -10.54 27.28 12.60
N ASP A 428 -9.54 26.40 12.72
CA ASP A 428 -9.31 25.36 11.73
C ASP A 428 -10.47 24.37 11.68
N LEU A 429 -10.89 23.89 12.84
CA LEU A 429 -11.97 22.93 13.00
C LEU A 429 -12.81 23.23 14.26
N VAL A 430 -14.10 22.90 14.19
CA VAL A 430 -15.02 22.98 15.33
C VAL A 430 -15.85 21.71 15.38
N LEU A 431 -15.82 21.02 16.51
CA LEU A 431 -16.74 19.92 16.80
C LEU A 431 -17.94 20.44 17.57
N GLN A 432 -19.14 20.08 17.12
CA GLN A 432 -20.40 20.39 17.79
C GLN A 432 -21.08 19.12 18.27
N TYR A 433 -21.32 19.05 19.57
CA TYR A 433 -22.04 18.00 20.27
C TYR A 433 -23.47 18.46 20.50
N ASN A 434 -24.44 17.77 19.89
CA ASN A 434 -25.86 18.11 19.97
C ASN A 434 -26.58 17.46 21.16
N GLN A 435 -25.84 16.81 22.06
CA GLN A 435 -26.35 16.27 23.30
C GLN A 435 -26.85 17.38 24.25
N ALA A 436 -27.52 16.97 25.33
CA ALA A 436 -28.16 17.89 26.28
C ALA A 436 -27.21 18.91 26.92
N ASP A 437 -25.91 18.61 27.00
CA ASP A 437 -24.86 19.47 27.53
C ASP A 437 -24.38 20.55 26.55
N LYS A 438 -24.82 20.52 25.28
CA LYS A 438 -24.49 21.50 24.23
C LYS A 438 -23.02 21.92 24.28
N ARG A 439 -22.13 20.98 23.97
CA ARG A 439 -20.68 21.21 24.00
C ARG A 439 -20.15 21.54 22.61
N ILE A 440 -19.15 22.43 22.56
CA ILE A 440 -18.34 22.65 21.37
C ILE A 440 -16.86 22.55 21.73
N VAL A 441 -16.07 22.02 20.80
CA VAL A 441 -14.62 21.95 20.92
C VAL A 441 -14.02 22.70 19.73
N LEU A 442 -13.29 23.77 20.02
CA LEU A 442 -12.55 24.55 19.04
C LEU A 442 -11.16 23.93 18.89
N ILE A 443 -10.73 23.68 17.65
CA ILE A 443 -9.51 22.93 17.38
C ILE A 443 -8.57 23.76 16.51
N GLU A 444 -7.35 23.96 16.98
CA GLU A 444 -6.21 24.48 16.21
C GLU A 444 -5.31 23.29 15.84
N LEU A 445 -4.92 23.21 14.57
CA LEU A 445 -4.02 22.19 14.06
C LEU A 445 -2.65 22.80 13.79
N GLU A 446 -1.61 22.15 14.29
CA GLU A 446 -0.23 22.53 14.02
C GLU A 446 0.52 21.36 13.36
N ARG A 447 1.76 21.57 12.91
CA ARG A 447 2.46 20.50 12.17
C ARG A 447 2.83 19.36 13.11
N HIS A 448 2.68 18.13 12.60
CA HIS A 448 3.16 16.92 13.28
C HIS A 448 4.68 16.92 13.50
N SER A 449 5.43 17.68 12.70
CA SER A 449 6.89 17.80 12.80
C SER A 449 7.35 18.67 13.96
N ASP A 450 6.48 19.55 14.46
CA ASP A 450 6.85 20.57 15.44
C ASP A 450 7.15 19.95 16.81
N GLU A 451 8.11 20.56 17.50
CA GLU A 451 8.44 20.22 18.87
C GLU A 451 7.52 20.96 19.84
N ILE A 452 7.10 20.26 20.90
CA ILE A 452 6.22 20.83 21.93
C ILE A 452 7.04 21.56 22.99
N PHE A 453 8.18 20.97 23.38
CA PHE A 453 9.02 21.47 24.46
C PHE A 453 10.39 21.93 23.95
N THR A 454 10.99 22.88 24.67
CA THR A 454 12.40 23.21 24.58
C THR A 454 13.27 22.10 25.19
N LYS A 455 14.60 22.27 25.13
CA LYS A 455 15.54 21.39 25.84
C LYS A 455 15.41 21.47 27.36
N THR A 456 14.83 22.56 27.89
CA THR A 456 14.62 22.81 29.33
C THR A 456 13.21 22.46 29.79
N ASN A 457 12.49 21.59 29.06
CA ASN A 457 11.12 21.14 29.37
C ASN A 457 10.07 22.26 29.48
N GLN A 458 10.32 23.42 28.85
CA GLN A 458 9.33 24.52 28.75
C GLN A 458 8.56 24.44 27.43
N LEU A 459 7.31 24.91 27.40
CA LEU A 459 6.53 24.99 26.16
C LEU A 459 7.21 25.92 25.16
N ARG A 460 7.30 25.50 23.91
CA ARG A 460 7.79 26.36 22.83
C ARG A 460 6.78 27.46 22.52
N HIS A 461 7.29 28.59 22.03
CA HIS A 461 6.47 29.74 21.61
C HIS A 461 5.33 29.35 20.67
N LYS A 462 5.56 28.37 19.79
CA LYS A 462 4.55 27.90 18.85
C LYS A 462 3.34 27.28 19.55
N VAL A 463 3.58 26.45 20.58
CA VAL A 463 2.50 25.85 21.40
C VAL A 463 1.75 26.94 22.16
N THR A 464 2.47 27.87 22.78
CA THR A 464 1.82 28.94 23.56
C THR A 464 1.01 29.89 22.68
N HIS A 465 1.46 30.13 21.44
CA HIS A 465 0.70 30.89 20.45
C HIS A 465 -0.60 30.17 20.05
N ALA A 466 -0.54 28.88 19.73
CA ALA A 466 -1.72 28.06 19.42
C ALA A 466 -2.74 28.04 20.56
N ILE A 467 -2.28 27.82 21.81
CA ILE A 467 -3.13 27.89 23.00
C ILE A 467 -3.80 29.28 23.13
N LYS A 468 -3.04 30.35 22.86
CA LYS A 468 -3.56 31.72 22.90
C LYS A 468 -4.64 31.94 21.84
N GLN A 469 -4.43 31.49 20.60
CA GLN A 469 -5.43 31.58 19.52
C GLN A 469 -6.74 30.92 19.94
N VAL A 470 -6.69 29.70 20.46
CA VAL A 470 -7.89 28.98 20.90
C VAL A 470 -8.59 29.72 22.05
N ASN A 471 -7.85 30.19 23.05
CA ASN A 471 -8.43 30.98 24.15
C ASN A 471 -9.07 32.30 23.66
N ASP A 472 -8.46 32.96 22.68
CA ASP A 472 -9.00 34.17 22.06
C ASP A 472 -10.32 33.88 21.32
N TRP A 473 -10.47 32.72 20.70
CA TRP A 473 -11.75 32.29 20.11
C TRP A 473 -12.80 31.98 21.17
N ILE A 474 -12.44 31.25 22.22
CA ILE A 474 -13.34 30.94 23.36
C ILE A 474 -13.88 32.24 23.96
N ARG A 475 -13.01 33.23 24.19
CA ARG A 475 -13.38 34.54 24.70
C ARG A 475 -14.39 35.24 23.76
N GLN A 476 -14.13 35.24 22.45
CA GLN A 476 -15.00 35.88 21.47
C GLN A 476 -16.40 35.25 21.41
N ILE A 477 -16.51 33.92 21.53
CA ILE A 477 -17.81 33.23 21.60
C ILE A 477 -18.56 33.64 22.87
N ARG A 478 -17.88 33.64 24.03
CA ARG A 478 -18.49 34.02 25.32
C ARG A 478 -18.94 35.48 25.37
N GLU A 479 -18.24 36.37 24.65
CA GLU A 479 -18.56 37.80 24.54
C GLU A 479 -19.66 38.10 23.51
N ASN A 480 -20.17 37.10 22.77
CA ASN A 480 -21.19 37.26 21.71
C ASN A 480 -20.84 38.37 20.71
N LYS A 481 -19.59 38.39 20.23
CA LYS A 481 -19.16 39.41 19.24
C LYS A 481 -19.95 39.30 17.92
N GLN A 482 -20.10 40.43 17.24
CA GLN A 482 -20.56 40.48 15.84
C GLN A 482 -19.64 39.62 14.96
N ASP A 483 -20.19 39.01 13.90
CA ASP A 483 -19.52 38.07 12.98
C ASP A 483 -19.22 36.65 13.49
N ILE A 484 -20.09 36.12 14.36
CA ILE A 484 -20.12 34.70 14.73
C ILE A 484 -21.31 34.02 14.02
N PRO A 485 -21.16 32.82 13.43
CA PRO A 485 -22.26 32.10 12.79
C PRO A 485 -23.45 31.87 13.75
N ASP A 486 -24.67 32.00 13.26
CA ASP A 486 -25.89 31.90 14.10
C ASP A 486 -25.95 30.59 14.91
N TRP A 487 -25.49 29.48 14.34
CA TRP A 487 -25.46 28.19 15.02
C TRP A 487 -24.49 28.14 16.21
N LEU A 488 -23.56 29.10 16.31
CA LEU A 488 -22.53 29.20 17.35
C LEU A 488 -22.87 30.26 18.42
N GLN A 489 -23.90 31.08 18.21
CA GLN A 489 -24.36 32.11 19.15
C GLN A 489 -25.19 31.56 20.34
N GLY A 490 -25.17 30.25 20.55
CA GLY A 490 -25.91 29.57 21.63
C GLY A 490 -25.15 29.52 22.97
N ASN A 491 -25.86 29.16 24.04
CA ASN A 491 -25.25 28.83 25.33
C ASN A 491 -24.54 27.47 25.24
N TYR A 492 -23.32 27.48 24.71
CA TYR A 492 -22.47 26.30 24.59
C TYR A 492 -21.45 26.20 25.72
N VAL A 493 -21.15 24.96 26.15
CA VAL A 493 -19.93 24.67 26.90
C VAL A 493 -18.77 24.65 25.90
N VAL A 494 -17.96 25.70 25.91
CA VAL A 494 -16.86 25.87 24.96
C VAL A 494 -15.54 25.39 25.54
N GLU A 495 -14.93 24.42 24.87
CA GLU A 495 -13.60 23.89 25.16
C GLU A 495 -12.64 24.10 23.98
N GLY A 496 -11.35 23.95 24.24
CA GLY A 496 -10.30 24.07 23.24
C GLY A 496 -9.44 22.83 23.12
N LEU A 497 -8.92 22.59 21.92
CA LEU A 497 -7.97 21.53 21.62
C LEU A 497 -6.89 22.07 20.67
N VAL A 498 -5.63 21.83 21.01
CA VAL A 498 -4.49 22.07 20.12
C VAL A 498 -3.91 20.71 19.77
N VAL A 499 -3.80 20.39 18.48
CA VAL A 499 -3.18 19.15 18.00
C VAL A 499 -1.81 19.48 17.40
N ILE A 500 -0.73 19.06 18.05
CA ILE A 500 0.64 19.41 17.66
C ILE A 500 1.66 18.31 17.94
N GLY A 501 2.61 18.13 17.03
CA GLY A 501 3.77 17.26 17.28
C GLY A 501 3.44 15.76 17.42
N ARG A 502 4.43 14.99 17.87
CA ARG A 502 4.35 13.53 18.02
C ARG A 502 4.85 13.13 19.41
N SER A 503 4.09 12.30 20.13
CA SER A 503 4.41 11.85 21.49
C SER A 503 5.64 10.94 21.55
N ARG A 504 5.97 10.25 20.44
CA ARG A 504 7.22 9.44 20.33
C ARG A 504 8.51 10.27 20.47
N LYS A 505 8.44 11.59 20.28
CA LYS A 505 9.57 12.51 20.49
C LYS A 505 9.66 13.03 21.93
N LEU A 506 8.71 12.66 22.79
CA LEU A 506 8.63 13.12 24.18
C LEU A 506 9.24 12.07 25.11
N THR A 507 10.08 12.53 26.03
CA THR A 507 10.52 11.73 27.18
C THR A 507 9.35 11.52 28.16
N ALA A 508 9.47 10.53 29.05
CA ALA A 508 8.45 10.27 30.07
C ALA A 508 8.16 11.52 30.93
N GLU A 509 9.20 12.26 31.31
CA GLU A 509 9.07 13.53 32.04
C GLU A 509 8.25 14.57 31.26
N LYS A 510 8.50 14.74 29.95
CA LYS A 510 7.73 15.67 29.11
C LYS A 510 6.28 15.27 28.96
N LYS A 511 5.98 13.96 28.93
CA LYS A 511 4.61 13.45 28.91
C LYS A 511 3.88 13.79 30.21
N GLU A 512 4.55 13.65 31.36
CA GLU A 512 3.99 14.02 32.66
C GLU A 512 3.69 15.53 32.76
N VAL A 513 4.61 16.37 32.27
CA VAL A 513 4.38 17.83 32.18
C VAL A 513 3.17 18.14 31.30
N LEU A 514 3.04 17.49 30.13
CA LEU A 514 1.90 17.68 29.23
C LEU A 514 0.57 17.22 29.88
N PHE A 515 0.60 16.09 30.59
CA PHE A 515 -0.55 15.61 31.36
C PHE A 515 -0.96 16.62 32.43
N GLY A 516 -0.02 17.11 33.23
CA GLY A 516 -0.27 18.13 34.25
C GLY A 516 -0.86 19.43 33.69
N LEU A 517 -0.40 19.86 32.50
CA LEU A 517 -0.97 21.02 31.79
C LEU A 517 -2.44 20.79 31.39
N ASN A 518 -2.79 19.60 30.93
CA ASN A 518 -4.12 19.26 30.42
C ASN A 518 -5.18 19.06 31.53
N THR A 519 -4.78 18.74 32.75
CA THR A 519 -5.72 18.44 33.85
C THR A 519 -6.57 19.65 34.27
N ASN A 520 -6.01 20.87 34.21
CA ASN A 520 -6.65 22.07 34.76
C ASN A 520 -6.95 23.16 33.73
N GLN A 521 -6.81 22.87 32.43
CA GLN A 521 -6.98 23.86 31.37
C GLN A 521 -8.23 23.59 30.52
N THR A 522 -8.92 24.67 30.15
CA THR A 522 -10.02 24.63 29.17
C THR A 522 -9.53 24.27 27.77
N VAL A 523 -8.27 24.62 27.45
CA VAL A 523 -7.62 24.27 26.20
C VAL A 523 -6.65 23.12 26.47
N LYS A 524 -6.90 21.96 25.86
CA LYS A 524 -6.02 20.80 25.95
C LYS A 524 -5.02 20.79 24.80
N VAL A 525 -3.81 20.35 25.05
CA VAL A 525 -2.78 20.11 24.04
C VAL A 525 -2.60 18.60 23.89
N ILE A 526 -2.84 18.08 22.71
CA ILE A 526 -2.61 16.67 22.37
C ILE A 526 -1.69 16.58 21.16
N THR A 527 -1.16 15.39 20.94
CA THR A 527 -0.32 15.05 19.80
C THR A 527 -1.09 14.26 18.76
N TYR A 528 -0.53 14.16 17.57
CA TYR A 528 -1.08 13.29 16.52
C TYR A 528 -1.03 11.80 16.90
N ASP A 529 -0.14 11.41 17.82
CA ASP A 529 -0.10 10.04 18.36
C ASP A 529 -1.30 9.74 19.28
N ASP A 530 -1.80 10.74 20.02
CA ASP A 530 -3.00 10.57 20.85
C ASP A 530 -4.25 10.37 19.98
N LEU A 531 -4.30 11.01 18.80
CA LEU A 531 -5.35 10.77 17.82
C LEU A 531 -5.29 9.34 17.23
N LEU A 532 -4.08 8.86 16.92
CA LEU A 532 -3.88 7.48 16.49
C LEU A 532 -4.31 6.50 17.59
N GLU A 533 -3.95 6.73 18.85
CA GLU A 533 -4.35 5.88 19.97
C GLU A 533 -5.88 5.79 20.13
N ARG A 534 -6.58 6.93 20.00
CA ARG A 534 -8.06 6.94 19.98
C ARG A 534 -8.64 6.12 18.84
N MET A 535 -8.10 6.24 17.63
CA MET A 535 -8.52 5.43 16.50
C MET A 535 -8.24 3.94 16.72
N HIS A 536 -7.09 3.61 17.29
CA HIS A 536 -6.70 2.23 17.59
C HIS A 536 -7.68 1.60 18.59
N HIS A 537 -8.05 2.33 19.64
CA HIS A 537 -9.09 1.88 20.59
C HIS A 537 -10.45 1.68 19.90
N LEU A 538 -10.82 2.57 18.96
CA LEU A 538 -12.05 2.41 18.19
C LEU A 538 -12.01 1.15 17.31
N ILE A 539 -10.90 0.88 16.62
CA ILE A 539 -10.72 -0.33 15.79
C ILE A 539 -10.87 -1.59 16.65
N ASN A 540 -10.27 -1.60 17.84
CA ASN A 540 -10.35 -2.74 18.75
C ASN A 540 -11.75 -2.93 19.37
N ALA A 541 -12.49 -1.84 19.60
CA ALA A 541 -13.85 -1.90 20.12
C ALA A 541 -14.86 -2.43 19.08
N LEU A 542 -14.58 -2.32 17.78
CA LEU A 542 -15.44 -2.82 16.70
C LEU A 542 -15.31 -4.34 16.45
N ASP A 543 -14.32 -5.01 17.07
CA ASP A 543 -14.11 -6.46 16.97
C ASP A 543 -14.77 -7.24 18.12
N GLN A 544 -15.29 -6.54 19.15
CA GLN A 544 -16.08 -7.10 20.25
C GLN A 544 -17.57 -7.11 19.93
#